data_AF-A0A0F6SHS6-F1
#
_entry.id   AF-A0A0F6SHS6-F1
#
_cell.length_a   1.000
_cell.length_b   1.000
_cell.length_c   1.000
_cell.angle_alpha   90.00
_cell.angle_beta   90.00
_cell.angle_gamma   90.00
#
_symmetry.space_group_name_H-M   'P 1'
#
loop_
_entity.id
_entity.type
_entity.pdbx_description
1 polymer ?
#
loop_
_entity_poly.entity_id
_entity_poly.type
_entity_poly.pdbx_seq_one_letter_code
_entity_poly.pdbx_strand_id
1 'polypeptide(L)'
;MRRCETKQRCDGAQRARVRDRARRRVGPASLVAMLVALAGCGESTTSLLVVVTADPDVRERSASVRLQVTGGHDGDTSELDETHQTNEDAWPLRAVIVPMHGDASRPVDIALEALDANERAVARIRAAPAFEAGRTRVVALHFEASCLGVLSCAAGQTCSEGRCVAVPRQTPDAGVPSMRDDGGAPAPRVDAGPSCRAVTSYADVDGDGWGDDARSRSSCEVPAGYVSRAGDCDDTCAQCTPRGGEICDGARDEDCDGRVDEDCECVIARTRACPGGDDVCVPGVQTCLLGRWGECDGRVDRRDEECNARDDDCDGRIDEDLRRGCGRGCHSTCVLGVWGPCRDGGERCDDD
;
A
#
# COMPACT_ATOMS: atom_id res chain seq x y z
N MET A 1 -0.81 -6.30 -71.71
CA MET A 1 -1.68 -5.12 -71.95
C MET A 1 -1.10 -3.94 -71.15
N ARG A 2 0.01 -3.33 -71.60
CA ARG A 2 0.20 -1.93 -72.08
C ARG A 2 -0.49 -0.87 -71.17
N ARG A 3 0.22 -0.24 -70.21
CA ARG A 3 0.99 1.03 -70.26
C ARG A 3 0.27 2.20 -70.94
N CYS A 4 0.21 3.34 -70.24
CA CYS A 4 0.29 4.68 -70.84
C CYS A 4 0.79 5.72 -69.82
N GLU A 5 1.92 6.34 -70.14
CA GLU A 5 2.43 7.61 -69.59
C GLU A 5 1.87 8.80 -70.41
N THR A 6 2.05 10.02 -69.85
CA THR A 6 1.99 11.38 -70.45
C THR A 6 0.62 12.10 -70.52
N LYS A 7 0.53 13.36 -70.05
CA LYS A 7 0.79 14.58 -70.84
C LYS A 7 0.70 15.89 -70.04
N GLN A 8 1.56 16.83 -70.41
CA GLN A 8 1.67 18.23 -70.00
C GLN A 8 0.58 19.17 -70.59
N ARG A 9 0.41 20.33 -69.91
CA ARG A 9 -0.10 21.66 -70.32
C ARG A 9 -1.62 21.90 -70.41
N CYS A 10 -2.09 22.92 -69.68
CA CYS A 10 -2.46 24.24 -70.25
C CYS A 10 -2.78 25.28 -69.14
N ASP A 11 -2.15 26.46 -69.27
CA ASP A 11 -2.40 27.69 -68.51
C ASP A 11 -3.75 28.34 -68.84
N GLY A 12 -4.27 29.17 -67.92
CA GLY A 12 -5.38 30.08 -68.18
C GLY A 12 -5.71 31.01 -67.02
N ALA A 13 -5.08 32.19 -66.99
CA ALA A 13 -5.41 33.31 -66.10
C ALA A 13 -6.56 34.16 -66.67
N GLN A 14 -7.38 34.80 -65.81
CA GLN A 14 -7.81 36.20 -65.97
C GLN A 14 -8.62 36.77 -64.78
N ARG A 15 -8.45 38.08 -64.57
CA ARG A 15 -8.87 38.95 -63.45
C ARG A 15 -10.24 39.61 -63.70
N ALA A 16 -10.97 40.04 -62.65
CA ALA A 16 -11.68 41.36 -62.60
C ALA A 16 -12.49 41.67 -61.31
N ARG A 17 -12.21 42.87 -60.74
CA ARG A 17 -13.11 43.92 -60.15
C ARG A 17 -13.78 43.81 -58.74
N VAL A 18 -13.15 44.47 -57.75
CA VAL A 18 -13.51 45.74 -57.02
C VAL A 18 -14.98 46.13 -56.68
N ARG A 19 -15.16 46.58 -55.39
CA ARG A 19 -16.23 47.40 -54.71
C ARG A 19 -17.52 46.63 -54.31
N ASP A 20 -18.23 46.86 -53.19
CA ASP A 20 -18.31 47.95 -52.19
C ASP A 20 -18.98 47.43 -50.88
N ARG A 21 -18.95 48.28 -49.84
CA ARG A 21 -19.50 48.22 -48.47
C ARG A 21 -20.84 47.49 -48.22
N ALA A 22 -20.97 46.83 -47.05
CA ALA A 22 -22.04 47.12 -46.07
C ALA A 22 -21.83 46.41 -44.72
N ARG A 23 -21.85 47.20 -43.64
CA ARG A 23 -21.98 46.77 -42.24
C ARG A 23 -23.35 46.10 -42.02
N ARG A 24 -23.42 45.05 -41.19
CA ARG A 24 -24.60 44.76 -40.31
C ARG A 24 -24.30 43.65 -39.28
N ARG A 25 -24.27 44.10 -38.01
CA ARG A 25 -24.89 43.57 -36.78
C ARG A 25 -24.55 42.16 -36.25
N VAL A 26 -23.98 42.22 -35.04
CA VAL A 26 -23.80 41.30 -33.91
C VAL A 26 -24.99 40.37 -33.58
N GLY A 27 -24.67 39.13 -33.18
CA GLY A 27 -25.45 38.22 -32.31
C GLY A 27 -25.05 36.74 -32.48
N PRO A 28 -25.22 35.87 -31.46
CA PRO A 28 -24.12 35.44 -30.58
C PRO A 28 -23.88 33.91 -30.49
N ALA A 29 -22.80 33.55 -29.79
CA ALA A 29 -22.54 32.27 -29.12
C ALA A 29 -22.16 31.04 -29.97
N SER A 30 -20.85 30.84 -30.17
CA SER A 30 -20.22 29.51 -30.10
C SER A 30 -18.70 29.66 -30.09
N LEU A 31 -18.13 29.75 -28.89
CA LEU A 31 -16.75 29.40 -28.63
C LEU A 31 -16.78 28.71 -27.27
N VAL A 32 -16.97 27.40 -27.32
CA VAL A 32 -16.81 26.49 -26.19
C VAL A 32 -15.34 26.61 -25.77
N ALA A 33 -15.10 27.32 -24.67
CA ALA A 33 -13.83 27.28 -23.99
C ALA A 33 -13.66 25.86 -23.43
N MET A 34 -12.78 25.09 -24.05
CA MET A 34 -12.37 23.77 -23.59
C MET A 34 -11.45 23.97 -22.37
N LEU A 35 -12.07 24.25 -21.23
CA LEU A 35 -11.46 24.13 -19.91
C LEU A 35 -11.42 22.64 -19.56
N VAL A 36 -10.34 21.96 -19.95
CA VAL A 36 -10.00 20.66 -19.37
C VAL A 36 -9.51 20.96 -17.96
N ALA A 37 -10.41 20.89 -17.00
CA ALA A 37 -10.05 20.75 -15.60
C ALA A 37 -9.27 19.45 -15.46
N LEU A 38 -7.95 19.55 -15.27
CA LEU A 38 -7.16 18.48 -14.67
C LEU A 38 -7.60 18.35 -13.21
N ALA A 39 -8.75 17.70 -13.01
CA ALA A 39 -9.03 17.02 -11.77
C ALA A 39 -8.09 15.82 -11.73
N GLY A 40 -6.89 16.02 -11.16
CA GLY A 40 -6.12 14.93 -10.60
C GLY A 40 -6.92 14.38 -9.43
N CYS A 41 -7.85 13.48 -9.70
CA CYS A 41 -8.36 12.59 -8.68
C CYS A 41 -7.20 11.68 -8.31
N GLY A 42 -6.70 11.80 -7.08
CA GLY A 42 -5.89 10.72 -6.49
C GLY A 42 -6.71 9.45 -6.60
N GLU A 43 -6.17 8.43 -7.26
CA GLU A 43 -6.78 7.11 -7.27
C GLU A 43 -6.67 6.59 -5.84
N SER A 44 -7.75 6.73 -5.07
CA SER A 44 -7.81 6.12 -3.75
C SER A 44 -7.65 4.61 -3.93
N THR A 45 -6.58 4.05 -3.40
CA THR A 45 -6.29 2.62 -3.51
C THR A 45 -7.12 1.86 -2.48
N THR A 46 -7.90 0.88 -2.94
CA THR A 46 -8.65 -0.01 -2.06
C THR A 46 -7.69 -0.89 -1.27
N SER A 47 -7.73 -0.87 0.06
CA SER A 47 -6.88 -1.73 0.90
C SER A 47 -7.47 -2.01 2.28
N LEU A 48 -6.97 -3.05 2.95
CA LEU A 48 -7.20 -3.32 4.37
C LEU A 48 -5.87 -3.13 5.11
N LEU A 49 -5.85 -2.27 6.13
CA LEU A 49 -4.75 -2.17 7.08
C LEU A 49 -5.10 -3.02 8.30
N VAL A 50 -4.48 -4.18 8.42
CA VAL A 50 -4.65 -5.09 9.56
C VAL A 50 -3.68 -4.66 10.65
N VAL A 51 -4.22 -4.29 11.81
CA VAL A 51 -3.45 -3.91 13.00
C VAL A 51 -3.68 -4.97 14.06
N VAL A 52 -2.63 -5.66 14.48
CA VAL A 52 -2.71 -6.72 15.47
C VAL A 52 -2.07 -6.26 16.76
N THR A 53 -2.86 -6.26 17.82
CA THR A 53 -2.43 -6.01 19.19
C THR A 53 -2.60 -7.28 20.03
N ALA A 54 -2.03 -7.30 21.22
CA ALA A 54 -2.12 -8.42 22.13
C ALA A 54 -2.05 -7.94 23.58
N ASP A 55 -2.72 -8.66 24.48
CA ASP A 55 -2.55 -8.53 25.93
C ASP A 55 -1.13 -8.94 26.36
N PRO A 56 -0.60 -8.38 27.47
CA PRO A 56 0.75 -8.68 27.94
C PRO A 56 1.04 -10.18 28.08
N ASP A 57 0.10 -10.97 28.62
CA ASP A 57 0.26 -12.42 28.78
C ASP A 57 0.46 -13.15 27.43
N VAL A 58 -0.16 -12.66 26.36
CA VAL A 58 0.02 -13.23 25.01
C VAL A 58 1.37 -12.81 24.45
N ARG A 59 1.78 -11.55 24.62
CA ARG A 59 3.09 -11.05 24.17
C ARG A 59 4.24 -11.83 24.82
N GLU A 60 4.16 -12.09 26.12
CA GLU A 60 5.19 -12.86 26.85
C GLU A 60 5.27 -14.33 26.41
N ARG A 61 4.17 -14.88 25.90
CA ARG A 61 4.06 -16.30 25.52
C ARG A 61 4.24 -16.56 24.03
N SER A 62 4.31 -15.51 23.22
CA SER A 62 4.50 -15.60 21.78
C SER A 62 5.88 -15.15 21.36
N ALA A 63 6.53 -15.94 20.51
CA ALA A 63 7.78 -15.61 19.85
C ALA A 63 7.55 -15.09 18.41
N SER A 64 6.40 -15.42 17.82
CA SER A 64 5.97 -14.91 16.52
C SER A 64 4.45 -14.92 16.38
N VAL A 65 3.94 -14.18 15.39
CA VAL A 65 2.55 -14.23 14.95
C VAL A 65 2.53 -14.61 13.47
N ARG A 66 1.79 -15.67 13.14
CA ARG A 66 1.50 -16.05 11.76
C ARG A 66 0.20 -15.41 11.31
N LEU A 67 0.26 -14.67 10.22
CA LEU A 67 -0.87 -14.08 9.52
C LEU A 67 -1.14 -14.88 8.25
N GLN A 68 -2.33 -15.47 8.19
CA GLN A 68 -2.83 -16.15 7.01
C GLN A 68 -4.04 -15.39 6.47
N VAL A 69 -4.01 -15.09 5.18
CA VAL A 69 -5.13 -14.47 4.47
C VAL A 69 -5.59 -15.44 3.40
N THR A 70 -6.87 -15.80 3.42
CA THR A 70 -7.50 -16.63 2.41
C THR A 70 -8.55 -15.82 1.66
N GLY A 71 -8.52 -15.90 0.34
CA GLY A 71 -9.50 -15.31 -0.56
C GLY A 71 -9.76 -16.25 -1.72
N GLY A 72 -10.99 -16.30 -2.21
CA GLY A 72 -11.35 -17.13 -3.37
C GLY A 72 -12.49 -18.12 -3.12
N HIS A 73 -13.10 -18.55 -4.23
CA HIS A 73 -14.34 -19.32 -4.33
C HIS A 73 -14.30 -20.70 -3.63
N ASP A 74 -13.10 -21.21 -3.33
CA ASP A 74 -12.88 -22.57 -2.82
C ASP A 74 -12.40 -22.62 -1.35
N GLY A 75 -12.04 -21.47 -0.74
CA GLY A 75 -11.77 -21.34 0.69
C GLY A 75 -10.55 -22.08 1.26
N ASP A 76 -9.70 -22.71 0.42
CA ASP A 76 -8.67 -23.68 0.87
C ASP A 76 -7.22 -23.29 0.51
N THR A 77 -6.98 -22.15 -0.16
CA THR A 77 -5.63 -21.67 -0.47
C THR A 77 -5.32 -20.34 0.23
N SER A 78 -4.30 -20.34 1.09
CA SER A 78 -3.74 -19.12 1.69
C SER A 78 -3.10 -18.26 0.60
N GLU A 79 -3.66 -17.08 0.37
CA GLU A 79 -3.16 -16.05 -0.55
C GLU A 79 -1.99 -15.26 0.06
N LEU A 80 -1.93 -15.17 1.38
CA LEU A 80 -0.79 -14.67 2.15
C LEU A 80 -0.57 -15.59 3.34
N ASP A 81 0.69 -15.95 3.61
CA ASP A 81 1.12 -16.69 4.81
C ASP A 81 2.46 -16.10 5.27
N GLU A 82 2.38 -15.14 6.19
CA GLU A 82 3.55 -14.43 6.72
C GLU A 82 3.71 -14.75 8.20
N THR A 83 4.96 -14.90 8.65
CA THR A 83 5.25 -15.06 10.08
C THR A 83 6.11 -13.88 10.54
N HIS A 84 5.58 -13.11 11.49
CA HIS A 84 6.20 -11.92 12.04
C HIS A 84 6.76 -12.22 13.43
N GLN A 85 8.02 -11.88 13.70
CA GLN A 85 8.60 -12.10 15.04
C GLN A 85 8.04 -11.10 16.05
N THR A 86 7.76 -11.55 17.28
CA THR A 86 7.19 -10.72 18.35
C THR A 86 8.25 -10.39 19.40
N ASN A 87 9.17 -9.47 19.09
CA ASN A 87 10.01 -8.84 20.12
C ASN A 87 9.24 -7.68 20.79
N GLU A 88 9.78 -7.08 21.85
CA GLU A 88 9.08 -6.01 22.60
C GLU A 88 8.69 -4.80 21.72
N ASP A 89 9.43 -4.56 20.64
CA ASP A 89 9.21 -3.46 19.69
C ASP A 89 8.33 -3.84 18.48
N ALA A 90 7.95 -5.12 18.33
CA ALA A 90 7.18 -5.61 17.18
C ALA A 90 5.68 -5.28 17.26
N TRP A 91 5.20 -4.71 18.36
CA TRP A 91 3.78 -4.46 18.59
C TRP A 91 3.44 -2.97 18.46
N PRO A 92 2.33 -2.60 17.79
CA PRO A 92 1.41 -3.48 17.07
C PRO A 92 1.97 -4.01 15.76
N LEU A 93 1.63 -5.25 15.41
CA LEU A 93 1.96 -5.81 14.10
C LEU A 93 1.05 -5.20 13.05
N ARG A 94 1.61 -4.88 11.89
CA ARG A 94 0.90 -4.21 10.79
C ARG A 94 1.04 -5.03 9.51
N ALA A 95 -0.07 -5.26 8.83
CA ALA A 95 -0.08 -5.91 7.52
C ALA A 95 -1.09 -5.22 6.60
N VAL A 96 -0.72 -5.00 5.35
CA VAL A 96 -1.61 -4.40 4.34
C VAL A 96 -2.06 -5.48 3.39
N ILE A 97 -3.37 -5.63 3.23
CA ILE A 97 -3.97 -6.56 2.27
C ILE A 97 -4.61 -5.72 1.17
N VAL A 98 -4.29 -6.02 -0.07
CA VAL A 98 -4.89 -5.38 -1.26
C VAL A 98 -5.81 -6.35 -1.99
N PRO A 99 -6.86 -5.87 -2.68
CA PRO A 99 -7.74 -6.74 -3.44
C PRO A 99 -7.00 -7.33 -4.66
N MET A 100 -7.03 -8.66 -4.80
CA MET A 100 -6.46 -9.33 -5.96
C MET A 100 -7.15 -8.86 -7.24
N HIS A 101 -6.36 -8.50 -8.25
CA HIS A 101 -6.83 -7.93 -9.51
C HIS A 101 -7.74 -6.69 -9.36
N GLY A 102 -7.70 -6.01 -8.20
CA GLY A 102 -8.57 -4.87 -7.90
C GLY A 102 -10.02 -5.22 -7.54
N ASP A 103 -10.37 -6.51 -7.36
CA ASP A 103 -11.72 -6.91 -6.99
C ASP A 103 -12.01 -6.65 -5.49
N ALA A 104 -12.60 -5.49 -5.19
CA ALA A 104 -13.04 -5.10 -3.86
C ALA A 104 -14.27 -5.87 -3.35
N SER A 105 -14.94 -6.68 -4.17
CA SER A 105 -16.12 -7.45 -3.77
C SER A 105 -15.79 -8.84 -3.22
N ARG A 106 -14.53 -9.27 -3.33
CA ARG A 106 -14.08 -10.59 -2.90
C ARG A 106 -14.15 -10.75 -1.37
N PRO A 107 -14.56 -11.93 -0.86
CA PRO A 107 -14.47 -12.22 0.56
C PRO A 107 -13.01 -12.31 1.01
N VAL A 108 -12.73 -11.82 2.21
CA VAL A 108 -11.41 -11.92 2.86
C VAL A 108 -11.61 -12.61 4.20
N ASP A 109 -10.90 -13.71 4.40
CA ASP A 109 -10.82 -14.39 5.69
C ASP A 109 -9.38 -14.29 6.20
N ILE A 110 -9.22 -13.70 7.39
CA ILE A 110 -7.95 -13.52 8.08
C ILE A 110 -7.91 -14.52 9.23
N ALA A 111 -6.83 -15.29 9.33
CA ALA A 111 -6.50 -16.12 10.49
C ALA A 111 -5.16 -15.67 11.06
N LEU A 112 -5.13 -15.41 12.37
CA LEU A 112 -3.92 -15.06 13.11
C LEU A 112 -3.63 -16.13 14.16
N GLU A 113 -2.38 -16.55 14.21
CA GLU A 113 -1.88 -17.49 15.22
C GLU A 113 -0.70 -16.87 15.96
N ALA A 114 -0.84 -16.68 17.26
CA ALA A 114 0.32 -16.39 18.12
C ALA A 114 1.05 -17.71 18.39
N LEU A 115 2.34 -17.80 18.07
CA LEU A 115 3.16 -19.00 18.16
C LEU A 115 4.23 -18.85 19.25
N ASP A 116 4.49 -19.91 20.01
CA ASP A 116 5.61 -19.98 20.95
C ASP A 116 6.97 -20.17 20.25
N ALA A 117 8.05 -20.23 21.03
CA ALA A 117 9.41 -20.46 20.51
C ALA A 117 9.62 -21.83 19.83
N ASN A 118 8.67 -22.75 19.96
CA ASN A 118 8.66 -24.06 19.30
C ASN A 118 7.65 -24.11 18.13
N GLU A 119 7.21 -22.95 17.65
CA GLU A 119 6.23 -22.79 16.56
C GLU A 119 4.85 -23.40 16.88
N ARG A 120 4.49 -23.53 18.16
CA ARG A 120 3.18 -24.04 18.59
C ARG A 120 2.22 -22.88 18.84
N ALA A 121 1.03 -22.96 18.27
CA ALA A 121 0.00 -21.97 18.51
C ALA A 121 -0.37 -21.91 20.00
N VAL A 122 -0.29 -20.71 20.59
CA VAL A 122 -0.73 -20.41 21.96
C VAL A 122 -2.06 -19.64 21.98
N ALA A 123 -2.39 -18.93 20.90
CA ALA A 123 -3.71 -18.32 20.70
C ALA A 123 -4.03 -18.26 19.20
N ARG A 124 -5.32 -18.31 18.86
CA ARG A 124 -5.80 -18.19 17.48
C ARG A 124 -7.03 -17.29 17.42
N ILE A 125 -7.02 -16.32 16.51
CA ILE A 125 -8.17 -15.45 16.24
C ILE A 125 -8.43 -15.39 14.72
N ARG A 126 -9.67 -15.09 14.34
CA ARG A 126 -10.11 -14.99 12.95
C ARG A 126 -10.99 -13.77 12.72
N ALA A 127 -10.90 -13.18 11.54
CA ALA A 127 -11.73 -12.06 11.12
C ALA A 127 -12.14 -12.21 9.65
N ALA A 128 -13.33 -11.74 9.29
CA ALA A 128 -13.81 -11.77 7.91
C ALA A 128 -14.17 -10.34 7.45
N PRO A 129 -13.17 -9.46 7.24
CA PRO A 129 -13.41 -8.10 6.77
C PRO A 129 -13.83 -8.08 5.30
N ALA A 130 -14.31 -6.92 4.86
CA ALA A 130 -14.60 -6.65 3.46
C ALA A 130 -13.89 -5.36 3.01
N PHE A 131 -13.37 -5.37 1.79
CA PHE A 131 -12.83 -4.16 1.17
C PHE A 131 -13.94 -3.12 0.95
N GLU A 132 -13.54 -1.86 0.93
CA GLU A 132 -14.38 -0.76 0.48
C GLU A 132 -13.69 -0.07 -0.70
N ALA A 133 -14.33 -0.09 -1.87
CA ALA A 133 -13.74 0.42 -3.09
C ALA A 133 -13.30 1.88 -2.94
N GLY A 134 -12.05 2.16 -3.24
CA GLY A 134 -11.46 3.48 -3.13
C GLY A 134 -11.20 3.94 -1.70
N ARG A 135 -11.11 3.02 -0.72
CA ARG A 135 -10.76 3.36 0.66
C ARG A 135 -9.81 2.34 1.28
N THR A 136 -8.98 2.83 2.18
CA THR A 136 -8.26 1.99 3.16
C THR A 136 -9.16 1.79 4.37
N ARG A 137 -9.42 0.53 4.73
CA ARG A 137 -10.17 0.18 5.93
C ARG A 137 -9.23 -0.43 6.98
N VAL A 138 -9.28 0.09 8.20
CA VAL A 138 -8.52 -0.45 9.32
C VAL A 138 -9.27 -1.65 9.92
N VAL A 139 -8.57 -2.77 10.07
CA VAL A 139 -9.06 -3.99 10.72
C VAL A 139 -8.23 -4.21 11.97
N ALA A 140 -8.74 -3.70 13.11
CA ALA A 140 -8.11 -3.88 14.41
C ALA A 140 -8.43 -5.27 14.96
N LEU A 141 -7.41 -6.06 15.23
CA LEU A 141 -7.48 -7.40 15.81
C LEU A 141 -6.67 -7.42 17.10
N HIS A 142 -7.22 -8.07 18.13
CA HIS A 142 -6.61 -8.09 19.45
C HIS A 142 -6.58 -9.52 19.99
N PHE A 143 -5.40 -9.98 20.41
CA PHE A 143 -5.28 -11.22 21.15
C PHE A 143 -5.52 -10.97 22.65
N GLU A 144 -6.68 -11.41 23.11
CA GLU A 144 -7.02 -11.37 24.54
C GLU A 144 -6.29 -12.47 25.34
N ALA A 145 -5.89 -12.17 26.56
CA ALA A 145 -5.29 -13.13 27.49
C ALA A 145 -6.25 -14.29 27.81
N SER A 146 -7.57 -14.04 27.83
CA SER A 146 -8.63 -15.04 27.98
C SER A 146 -8.63 -16.11 26.88
N CYS A 147 -8.04 -15.82 25.72
CA CYS A 147 -7.99 -16.72 24.58
C CYS A 147 -6.73 -17.58 24.51
N LEU A 148 -5.81 -17.46 25.48
CA LEU A 148 -4.66 -18.35 25.59
C LEU A 148 -5.09 -19.81 25.76
N GLY A 149 -4.62 -20.68 24.86
CA GLY A 149 -4.95 -22.10 24.82
C GLY A 149 -6.28 -22.45 24.12
N VAL A 150 -7.05 -21.45 23.67
CA VAL A 150 -8.30 -21.67 22.93
C VAL A 150 -8.00 -21.78 21.43
N LEU A 151 -7.61 -22.98 20.98
CA LEU A 151 -7.14 -23.21 19.60
C LEU A 151 -8.16 -23.92 18.70
N SER A 152 -9.21 -24.49 19.28
CA SER A 152 -10.13 -25.45 18.64
C SER A 152 -11.47 -24.85 18.22
N CYS A 153 -11.55 -23.54 18.01
CA CYS A 153 -12.76 -22.93 17.45
C CYS A 153 -13.05 -23.49 16.05
N ALA A 154 -14.34 -23.76 15.77
CA ALA A 154 -14.77 -24.35 14.51
C ALA A 154 -14.53 -23.38 13.33
N ALA A 155 -14.65 -23.89 12.10
CA ALA A 155 -14.61 -23.06 10.90
C ALA A 155 -15.66 -21.92 10.98
N GLY A 156 -15.24 -20.68 10.70
CA GLY A 156 -16.10 -19.49 10.84
C GLY A 156 -16.31 -19.01 12.28
N GLN A 157 -15.57 -19.53 13.26
CA GLN A 157 -15.54 -19.03 14.63
C GLN A 157 -14.18 -18.43 15.01
N THR A 158 -14.19 -17.47 15.92
CA THR A 158 -13.00 -16.86 16.54
C THR A 158 -13.11 -16.93 18.05
N CYS A 159 -11.98 -16.89 18.77
CA CYS A 159 -12.02 -16.69 20.21
C CYS A 159 -12.32 -15.22 20.54
N SER A 160 -13.22 -14.99 21.49
CA SER A 160 -13.44 -13.72 22.17
C SER A 160 -14.00 -14.01 23.56
N GLU A 161 -13.52 -13.29 24.57
CA GLU A 161 -13.78 -13.50 26.00
C GLU A 161 -13.53 -14.97 26.45
N GLY A 162 -12.53 -15.61 25.85
CA GLY A 162 -12.16 -17.01 26.13
C GLY A 162 -13.17 -18.05 25.61
N ARG A 163 -14.05 -17.67 24.70
CA ARG A 163 -15.07 -18.54 24.10
C ARG A 163 -15.05 -18.45 22.58
N CYS A 164 -15.42 -19.54 21.91
CA CYS A 164 -15.57 -19.54 20.47
C CYS A 164 -16.91 -18.88 20.09
N VAL A 165 -16.83 -17.73 19.44
CA VAL A 165 -17.97 -16.97 18.90
C VAL A 165 -17.91 -16.97 17.38
N ALA A 166 -19.02 -16.69 16.70
CA ALA A 166 -19.01 -16.53 15.25
C ALA A 166 -18.09 -15.37 14.86
N VAL A 167 -17.32 -15.54 13.78
CA VAL A 167 -16.47 -14.45 13.26
C VAL A 167 -17.36 -13.25 12.92
N PRO A 168 -17.14 -12.08 13.53
CA PRO A 168 -17.94 -10.91 13.23
C PRO A 168 -17.69 -10.49 11.78
N ARG A 169 -18.73 -10.54 10.94
CA ARG A 169 -18.69 -9.97 9.60
C ARG A 169 -18.76 -8.46 9.74
N GLN A 170 -17.66 -7.76 9.50
CA GLN A 170 -17.62 -6.31 9.56
C GLN A 170 -18.24 -5.71 8.28
N THR A 171 -19.57 -5.62 8.24
CA THR A 171 -20.29 -4.86 7.19
C THR A 171 -19.97 -3.37 7.30
N PRO A 172 -20.13 -2.58 6.22
CA PRO A 172 -19.77 -1.14 6.19
C PRO A 172 -20.53 -0.21 7.15
N ASP A 173 -21.31 -0.73 8.11
CA ASP A 173 -22.23 0.09 8.92
C ASP A 173 -22.49 -0.49 10.33
N ALA A 174 -21.48 -1.10 10.94
CA ALA A 174 -21.54 -1.43 12.37
C ALA A 174 -20.91 -0.29 13.17
N GLY A 175 -21.63 0.82 13.25
CA GLY A 175 -21.33 1.92 14.16
C GLY A 175 -21.21 1.42 15.61
N VAL A 176 -20.26 1.99 16.32
CA VAL A 176 -20.06 1.84 17.76
C VAL A 176 -21.40 1.99 18.49
N PRO A 177 -21.80 1.05 19.36
CA PRO A 177 -23.00 1.23 20.17
C PRO A 177 -22.84 2.44 21.09
N SER A 178 -23.64 3.50 20.87
CA SER A 178 -23.74 4.62 21.80
C SER A 178 -24.20 4.13 23.18
N MET A 179 -23.32 4.25 24.18
CA MET A 179 -23.70 4.14 25.58
C MET A 179 -24.73 5.22 25.90
N ARG A 180 -25.84 4.78 26.50
CA ARG A 180 -26.92 5.66 26.95
C ARG A 180 -26.52 6.29 28.28
N ASP A 181 -26.56 7.63 28.30
CA ASP A 181 -26.56 8.44 29.50
C ASP A 181 -27.82 8.15 30.33
N ASP A 182 -27.65 7.50 31.49
CA ASP A 182 -28.67 7.45 32.54
C ASP A 182 -28.36 8.49 33.62
N GLY A 183 -29.20 9.54 33.60
CA GLY A 183 -29.67 10.37 34.70
C GLY A 183 -28.86 10.46 36.00
N GLY A 184 -28.32 11.67 36.23
CA GLY A 184 -27.59 12.03 37.43
C GLY A 184 -28.38 12.02 38.75
N ALA A 185 -27.62 11.80 39.83
CA ALA A 185 -27.97 12.16 41.20
C ALA A 185 -27.10 13.35 41.65
N PRO A 186 -27.61 14.29 42.47
CA PRO A 186 -26.86 15.47 42.87
C PRO A 186 -25.76 15.10 43.89
N ALA A 187 -24.55 15.61 43.66
CA ALA A 187 -23.43 15.46 44.56
C ALA A 187 -23.71 16.13 45.93
N PRO A 188 -23.33 15.50 47.06
CA PRO A 188 -23.34 16.18 48.34
C PRO A 188 -22.19 17.21 48.36
N ARG A 189 -22.46 18.36 48.98
CA ARG A 189 -21.42 19.34 49.31
C ARG A 189 -20.46 18.70 50.30
N VAL A 190 -19.22 18.45 49.86
CA VAL A 190 -18.12 18.10 50.75
C VAL A 190 -17.25 19.33 50.97
N ASP A 191 -17.25 19.76 52.21
CA ASP A 191 -16.32 20.70 52.80
C ASP A 191 -14.86 20.27 52.55
N ALA A 192 -13.97 21.26 52.54
CA ALA A 192 -12.54 21.16 52.28
C ALA A 192 -11.86 19.89 52.85
N GLY A 193 -11.59 18.92 51.96
CA GLY A 193 -10.70 17.78 52.17
C GLY A 193 -9.26 18.08 51.73
N PRO A 194 -8.28 17.23 52.09
CA PRO A 194 -6.87 17.58 52.23
C PRO A 194 -6.23 17.98 50.90
N SER A 195 -5.15 18.77 50.96
CA SER A 195 -4.35 19.20 49.81
C SER A 195 -3.79 17.99 49.05
N CYS A 196 -4.56 17.46 48.11
CA CYS A 196 -4.09 16.49 47.16
C CYS A 196 -3.29 17.21 46.06
N ARG A 197 -2.15 16.63 45.68
CA ARG A 197 -1.34 17.16 44.58
C ARG A 197 -2.11 16.89 43.29
N ALA A 198 -2.67 17.94 42.69
CA ALA A 198 -3.36 17.82 41.42
C ALA A 198 -2.37 17.31 40.35
N VAL A 199 -2.80 16.27 39.63
CA VAL A 199 -2.13 15.75 38.44
C VAL A 199 -2.81 16.39 37.23
N THR A 200 -2.02 16.86 36.28
CA THR A 200 -2.54 17.27 34.98
C THR A 200 -2.73 16.02 34.13
N SER A 201 -3.94 15.87 33.60
CA SER A 201 -4.35 14.79 32.71
C SER A 201 -4.92 15.38 31.43
N TYR A 202 -4.91 14.63 30.34
CA TYR A 202 -5.25 15.05 28.98
C TYR A 202 -6.37 14.17 28.45
N ALA A 203 -7.30 14.73 27.67
CA ALA A 203 -8.37 13.94 27.07
C ALA A 203 -7.77 12.88 26.13
N ASP A 204 -8.30 11.65 26.20
CA ASP A 204 -7.90 10.50 25.38
C ASP A 204 -9.18 10.00 24.70
N VAL A 205 -9.47 10.55 23.51
CA VAL A 205 -10.76 10.35 22.82
C VAL A 205 -10.78 9.05 22.03
N ASP A 206 -9.65 8.63 21.47
CA ASP A 206 -9.53 7.40 20.69
C ASP A 206 -9.02 6.18 21.47
N GLY A 207 -8.57 6.37 22.71
CA GLY A 207 -8.26 5.32 23.67
C GLY A 207 -6.88 4.70 23.51
N ASP A 208 -5.91 5.40 22.92
CA ASP A 208 -4.56 4.88 22.68
C ASP A 208 -3.59 5.06 23.87
N GLY A 209 -4.02 5.79 24.90
CA GLY A 209 -3.27 6.02 26.12
C GLY A 209 -2.37 7.26 26.10
N TRP A 210 -2.41 8.06 25.04
CA TRP A 210 -1.91 9.43 24.95
C TRP A 210 -3.09 10.40 24.94
N GLY A 211 -2.84 11.68 25.20
CA GLY A 211 -3.92 12.63 25.24
C GLY A 211 -3.53 14.01 24.76
N ASP A 212 -4.56 14.72 24.30
CA ASP A 212 -4.45 16.02 23.66
C ASP A 212 -3.98 17.10 24.66
N ASP A 213 -2.81 17.68 24.38
CA ASP A 213 -2.18 18.75 25.14
C ASP A 213 -3.09 20.00 25.27
N ALA A 214 -3.92 20.26 24.26
CA ALA A 214 -4.87 21.36 24.24
C ALA A 214 -6.08 21.13 25.16
N ARG A 215 -6.32 19.88 25.57
CA ARG A 215 -7.49 19.46 26.38
C ARG A 215 -7.09 18.86 27.71
N SER A 216 -6.35 19.64 28.50
CA SER A 216 -5.91 19.23 29.82
C SER A 216 -6.86 19.62 30.96
N ARG A 217 -6.85 18.81 32.02
CA ARG A 217 -7.58 19.03 33.28
C ARG A 217 -6.70 18.65 34.47
N SER A 218 -6.70 19.48 35.51
CA SER A 218 -6.02 19.21 36.78
C SER A 218 -7.01 18.74 37.84
N SER A 219 -6.78 17.54 38.37
CA SER A 219 -7.55 16.96 39.47
C SER A 219 -6.69 16.01 40.31
N CYS A 220 -7.21 15.60 41.46
CA CYS A 220 -6.47 14.72 42.37
C CYS A 220 -6.49 13.24 41.94
N GLU A 221 -7.48 12.88 41.13
CA GLU A 221 -7.61 11.58 40.46
C GLU A 221 -7.79 11.85 38.97
N VAL A 222 -7.28 10.95 38.11
CA VAL A 222 -7.44 11.05 36.66
C VAL A 222 -8.89 10.70 36.31
N PRO A 223 -9.67 11.61 35.68
CA PRO A 223 -11.05 11.33 35.28
C PRO A 223 -11.11 10.22 34.22
N ALA A 224 -12.24 9.52 34.13
CA ALA A 224 -12.46 8.59 33.02
C ALA A 224 -12.42 9.33 31.66
N GLY A 225 -11.77 8.72 30.66
CA GLY A 225 -11.52 9.34 29.35
C GLY A 225 -10.38 10.37 29.35
N TYR A 226 -9.54 10.39 30.40
CA TYR A 226 -8.32 11.19 30.45
C TYR A 226 -7.13 10.30 30.82
N VAL A 227 -5.94 10.68 30.36
CA VAL A 227 -4.68 9.99 30.65
C VAL A 227 -3.61 10.98 31.13
N SER A 228 -2.54 10.45 31.74
CA SER A 228 -1.46 11.27 32.30
C SER A 228 -0.37 11.60 31.27
N ARG A 229 -0.36 10.89 30.15
CA ARG A 229 0.59 11.06 29.05
C ARG A 229 0.04 12.10 28.09
N ALA A 230 0.93 12.93 27.58
CA ALA A 230 0.63 14.09 26.76
C ALA A 230 1.39 13.95 25.44
N GLY A 231 0.98 14.68 24.41
CA GLY A 231 1.64 14.69 23.11
C GLY A 231 0.92 13.91 22.01
N ASP A 232 -0.36 13.58 22.20
CA ASP A 232 -1.20 13.14 21.08
C ASP A 232 -1.43 14.31 20.11
N CYS A 233 -1.07 14.11 18.84
CA CYS A 233 -1.21 15.09 17.77
C CYS A 233 -2.54 14.98 17.00
N ASP A 234 -3.25 13.85 17.10
CA ASP A 234 -4.57 13.62 16.49
C ASP A 234 -5.41 12.68 17.37
N ASP A 235 -6.19 13.28 18.28
CA ASP A 235 -7.15 12.66 19.24
C ASP A 235 -8.33 11.90 18.56
N THR A 236 -8.24 11.66 17.25
CA THR A 236 -9.16 10.81 16.46
C THR A 236 -8.45 9.62 15.80
N CYS A 237 -7.14 9.50 16.01
CA CYS A 237 -6.25 8.55 15.40
C CYS A 237 -5.45 7.82 16.49
N ALA A 238 -5.95 6.65 16.92
CA ALA A 238 -5.33 5.83 17.97
C ALA A 238 -3.92 5.26 17.61
N GLN A 239 -3.36 5.68 16.49
CA GLN A 239 -2.05 5.30 15.97
C GLN A 239 -1.09 6.50 15.95
N CYS A 240 -1.61 7.72 16.10
CA CYS A 240 -0.90 8.99 15.99
C CYS A 240 -0.40 9.41 17.37
N THR A 241 0.74 8.85 17.77
CA THR A 241 1.29 9.03 19.12
C THR A 241 2.78 9.34 19.05
N PRO A 242 3.40 9.94 20.08
CA PRO A 242 4.85 10.18 20.16
C PRO A 242 5.77 8.95 20.01
N ARG A 243 5.20 7.74 19.90
CA ARG A 243 5.91 6.47 19.69
C ARG A 243 5.28 5.65 18.57
N GLY A 244 4.44 6.27 17.74
CA GLY A 244 3.95 5.68 16.51
C GLY A 244 5.11 5.41 15.56
N GLY A 245 4.89 4.52 14.61
CA GLY A 245 5.80 4.37 13.48
C GLY A 245 5.09 4.90 12.26
N GLU A 246 5.82 5.64 11.43
CA GLU A 246 5.29 6.25 10.21
C GLU A 246 4.55 5.24 9.35
N ILE A 247 3.29 5.57 9.03
CA ILE A 247 2.52 4.87 8.02
C ILE A 247 2.65 5.72 6.77
N CYS A 248 3.50 5.28 5.84
CA CYS A 248 3.81 6.02 4.62
C CYS A 248 2.60 6.23 3.68
N ASP A 249 1.57 6.95 4.10
CA ASP A 249 0.26 7.10 3.47
C ASP A 249 0.12 8.44 2.72
N GLY A 250 1.09 9.34 2.88
CA GLY A 250 1.12 10.62 2.19
C GLY A 250 0.38 11.74 2.90
N ALA A 251 -0.15 11.52 4.12
CA ALA A 251 -1.17 12.38 4.70
C ALA A 251 -1.06 12.62 6.21
N ARG A 252 -0.47 11.71 7.00
CA ARG A 252 -0.52 11.75 8.47
C ARG A 252 0.87 11.70 9.11
N ASP A 253 0.93 12.22 10.33
CA ASP A 253 2.09 12.24 11.22
C ASP A 253 1.76 11.22 12.32
N GLU A 254 2.22 9.98 12.18
CA GLU A 254 1.86 8.93 13.14
C GLU A 254 2.74 8.91 14.37
N ASP A 255 3.98 9.39 14.26
CA ASP A 255 4.90 9.45 15.38
C ASP A 255 4.86 10.77 16.17
N CYS A 256 4.01 11.71 15.73
CA CYS A 256 3.80 13.04 16.29
C CYS A 256 5.10 13.87 16.44
N ASP A 257 6.10 13.69 15.55
CA ASP A 257 7.33 14.49 15.53
C ASP A 257 7.17 15.87 14.85
N GLY A 258 6.01 16.10 14.20
CA GLY A 258 5.68 17.30 13.46
C GLY A 258 6.03 17.25 11.97
N ARG A 259 6.39 16.08 11.44
CA ARG A 259 6.61 15.79 10.02
C ARG A 259 5.63 14.69 9.59
N VAL A 260 5.48 14.58 8.28
CA VAL A 260 4.54 13.63 7.67
C VAL A 260 5.38 12.74 6.77
N ASP A 261 5.30 11.44 7.00
CA ASP A 261 5.96 10.38 6.24
C ASP A 261 7.49 10.55 6.15
N GLU A 262 8.16 10.98 7.22
CA GLU A 262 9.62 10.95 7.26
C GLU A 262 10.14 9.51 7.26
N ASP A 263 11.35 9.33 6.71
CA ASP A 263 11.95 8.02 6.45
C ASP A 263 11.20 7.08 5.46
N CYS A 264 10.18 7.60 4.77
CA CYS A 264 9.51 6.93 3.65
C CYS A 264 10.19 7.23 2.30
N GLU A 265 10.58 6.20 1.55
CA GLU A 265 11.05 6.36 0.16
C GLU A 265 9.87 6.58 -0.81
N CYS A 266 8.70 6.10 -0.45
CA CYS A 266 7.48 6.20 -1.26
C CYS A 266 6.21 6.11 -0.41
N VAL A 267 5.11 6.58 -0.99
CA VAL A 267 3.76 6.44 -0.42
C VAL A 267 3.18 5.08 -0.78
N ILE A 268 2.59 4.38 0.19
CA ILE A 268 1.98 3.07 0.09
C ILE A 268 1.03 2.99 -1.11
N ALA A 269 1.08 1.85 -1.81
CA ALA A 269 0.27 1.53 -2.98
C ALA A 269 0.51 2.45 -4.20
N ARG A 270 1.39 3.45 -4.10
CA ARG A 270 1.88 4.16 -5.26
C ARG A 270 2.65 3.17 -6.15
N THR A 271 2.50 3.32 -7.46
CA THR A 271 3.22 2.53 -8.45
C THR A 271 4.26 3.38 -9.18
N ARG A 272 5.36 2.74 -9.61
CA ARG A 272 6.31 3.34 -10.55
C ARG A 272 6.79 2.30 -11.56
N ALA A 273 7.27 2.78 -12.70
CA ALA A 273 8.03 1.95 -13.61
C ALA A 273 9.32 1.47 -12.92
N CYS A 274 9.68 0.21 -13.16
CA CYS A 274 10.95 -0.35 -12.72
C CYS A 274 12.14 0.49 -13.22
N PRO A 275 13.17 0.71 -12.38
CA PRO A 275 14.43 1.26 -12.83
C PRO A 275 15.04 0.41 -13.96
N GLY A 276 15.60 1.06 -14.99
CA GLY A 276 16.29 0.38 -16.10
C GLY A 276 15.38 -0.19 -17.20
N GLY A 277 14.16 0.33 -17.37
CA GLY A 277 13.37 0.05 -18.57
C GLY A 277 13.74 1.02 -19.71
N ASP A 278 14.32 0.49 -20.78
CA ASP A 278 14.60 1.20 -22.03
C ASP A 278 13.49 0.94 -23.08
N ASP A 279 13.68 1.35 -24.34
CA ASP A 279 12.69 1.18 -25.42
C ASP A 279 12.44 -0.28 -25.84
N VAL A 280 13.35 -1.20 -25.50
CA VAL A 280 13.26 -2.65 -25.77
C VAL A 280 12.69 -3.42 -24.59
N CYS A 281 13.15 -3.11 -23.38
CA CYS A 281 12.67 -3.75 -22.15
C CYS A 281 11.43 -3.03 -21.64
N VAL A 282 10.27 -3.71 -21.66
CA VAL A 282 9.07 -3.18 -21.01
C VAL A 282 9.38 -3.05 -19.51
N PRO A 283 9.43 -1.82 -18.94
CA PRO A 283 9.61 -1.69 -17.51
C PRO A 283 8.45 -2.39 -16.82
N GLY A 284 8.75 -3.34 -15.95
CA GLY A 284 7.77 -3.83 -14.98
C GLY A 284 7.25 -2.69 -14.09
N VAL A 285 6.34 -3.01 -13.18
CA VAL A 285 5.81 -2.07 -12.20
C VAL A 285 6.27 -2.46 -10.81
N GLN A 286 6.84 -1.50 -10.07
CA GLN A 286 7.03 -1.62 -8.63
C GLN A 286 5.85 -0.97 -7.92
N THR A 287 5.35 -1.62 -6.88
CA THR A 287 4.37 -1.05 -5.96
C THR A 287 5.06 -0.73 -4.64
N CYS A 288 4.80 0.44 -4.08
CA CYS A 288 5.31 0.80 -2.78
C CYS A 288 4.61 -0.01 -1.68
N LEU A 289 5.39 -0.73 -0.88
CA LEU A 289 4.95 -1.52 0.25
C LEU A 289 5.67 -0.97 1.49
N LEU A 290 4.90 -0.50 2.49
CA LEU A 290 5.41 -0.02 3.77
C LEU A 290 6.58 0.99 3.63
N GLY A 291 6.42 2.00 2.78
CA GLY A 291 7.42 3.05 2.61
C GLY A 291 8.58 2.72 1.69
N ARG A 292 8.64 1.52 1.11
CA ARG A 292 9.72 1.07 0.22
C ARG A 292 9.17 0.49 -1.08
N TRP A 293 9.91 0.66 -2.17
CA TRP A 293 9.52 0.06 -3.44
C TRP A 293 9.69 -1.46 -3.39
N GLY A 294 8.61 -2.19 -3.65
CA GLY A 294 8.61 -3.64 -3.73
C GLY A 294 9.31 -4.17 -4.98
N GLU A 295 9.23 -5.49 -5.15
CA GLU A 295 9.77 -6.18 -6.33
C GLU A 295 9.18 -5.65 -7.64
N CYS A 296 9.96 -5.82 -8.70
CA CYS A 296 9.55 -5.48 -10.05
C CYS A 296 8.66 -6.59 -10.63
N ASP A 297 7.37 -6.33 -10.78
CA ASP A 297 6.43 -7.27 -11.40
C ASP A 297 6.22 -6.97 -12.90
N GLY A 298 6.05 -8.03 -13.70
CA GLY A 298 5.71 -7.91 -15.11
C GLY A 298 6.83 -7.43 -16.05
N ARG A 299 8.11 -7.56 -15.64
CA ARG A 299 9.23 -7.44 -16.59
C ARG A 299 9.07 -8.54 -17.65
N VAL A 300 9.14 -8.17 -18.92
CA VAL A 300 9.04 -9.14 -20.03
C VAL A 300 10.43 -9.40 -20.58
N ASP A 301 11.07 -10.44 -20.04
CA ASP A 301 12.34 -10.99 -20.52
C ASP A 301 12.01 -11.95 -21.67
N ARG A 302 11.92 -11.44 -22.91
CA ARG A 302 11.52 -12.32 -24.03
C ARG A 302 12.17 -11.97 -25.35
N ARG A 303 13.50 -11.99 -25.42
CA ARG A 303 14.27 -12.34 -26.63
C ARG A 303 15.58 -13.03 -26.24
N ASP A 304 16.11 -13.84 -27.15
CA ASP A 304 17.53 -14.18 -27.12
C ASP A 304 18.30 -12.92 -27.56
N GLU A 305 19.47 -12.67 -26.97
CA GLU A 305 20.33 -11.54 -27.35
C GLU A 305 20.54 -11.45 -28.87
N GLU A 306 20.49 -10.23 -29.42
CA GLU A 306 20.92 -9.95 -30.78
C GLU A 306 22.14 -9.01 -30.73
N CYS A 307 23.11 -9.21 -31.62
CA CYS A 307 24.29 -8.33 -31.68
C CYS A 307 23.91 -6.95 -32.27
N ASN A 308 23.26 -6.10 -31.48
CA ASN A 308 22.64 -4.85 -31.90
C ASN A 308 22.92 -3.67 -30.94
N ALA A 309 23.76 -3.88 -29.92
CA ALA A 309 24.10 -2.90 -28.87
C ALA A 309 22.95 -2.54 -27.92
N ARG A 310 22.01 -3.47 -27.73
CA ARG A 310 20.88 -3.34 -26.79
C ARG A 310 20.86 -4.58 -25.89
N ASP A 311 20.21 -4.42 -24.76
CA ASP A 311 19.92 -5.48 -23.80
C ASP A 311 18.55 -6.06 -24.22
N ASP A 312 18.57 -7.13 -25.00
CA ASP A 312 17.37 -7.71 -25.63
C ASP A 312 16.68 -8.75 -24.70
N ASP A 313 17.44 -9.34 -23.78
CA ASP A 313 16.96 -10.29 -22.78
C ASP A 313 16.74 -9.68 -21.38
N CYS A 314 17.15 -8.42 -21.20
CA CYS A 314 16.90 -7.56 -20.05
C CYS A 314 17.63 -7.98 -18.76
N ASP A 315 18.81 -8.63 -18.87
CA ASP A 315 19.64 -9.08 -17.75
C ASP A 315 20.61 -8.00 -17.19
N GLY A 316 20.71 -6.84 -17.85
CA GLY A 316 21.56 -5.73 -17.48
C GLY A 316 22.97 -5.77 -18.11
N ARG A 317 23.22 -6.70 -19.02
CA ARG A 317 24.39 -6.75 -19.89
C ARG A 317 23.93 -6.46 -21.33
N ILE A 318 24.91 -6.24 -22.21
CA ILE A 318 24.64 -5.86 -23.59
C ILE A 318 25.43 -6.82 -24.49
N ASP A 319 24.72 -7.53 -25.36
CA ASP A 319 25.24 -8.46 -26.36
C ASP A 319 26.10 -9.60 -25.78
N GLU A 320 25.79 -10.08 -24.57
CA GLU A 320 26.51 -11.16 -23.90
C GLU A 320 26.18 -12.55 -24.45
N ASP A 321 27.09 -13.50 -24.20
CA ASP A 321 26.99 -14.90 -24.62
C ASP A 321 26.77 -15.14 -26.13
N LEU A 322 26.86 -14.09 -26.95
CA LEU A 322 26.77 -14.14 -28.40
C LEU A 322 28.06 -14.62 -29.04
N ARG A 323 27.99 -15.78 -29.68
CA ARG A 323 29.06 -16.35 -30.49
C ARG A 323 28.57 -16.69 -31.89
N ARG A 324 29.28 -16.20 -32.91
CA ARG A 324 29.10 -16.65 -34.29
C ARG A 324 30.33 -17.42 -34.77
N GLY A 325 30.10 -18.52 -35.47
CA GLY A 325 31.17 -19.25 -36.15
C GLY A 325 31.70 -18.46 -37.33
N CYS A 326 33.02 -18.50 -37.54
CA CYS A 326 33.65 -17.87 -38.71
C CYS A 326 34.67 -18.77 -39.42
N GLY A 327 34.49 -20.10 -39.30
CA GLY A 327 35.27 -21.10 -40.03
C GLY A 327 36.36 -21.78 -39.20
N ARG A 328 36.73 -23.01 -39.60
CA ARG A 328 37.83 -23.82 -39.03
C ARG A 328 37.88 -23.91 -37.49
N GLY A 329 36.71 -23.99 -36.84
CA GLY A 329 36.61 -24.08 -35.37
C GLY A 329 36.67 -22.73 -34.64
N CYS A 330 36.88 -21.63 -35.36
CA CYS A 330 36.97 -20.29 -34.79
C CYS A 330 35.59 -19.65 -34.59
N HIS A 331 35.51 -18.80 -33.57
CA HIS A 331 34.33 -18.01 -33.24
C HIS A 331 34.67 -16.54 -33.03
N SER A 332 33.68 -15.68 -33.29
CA SER A 332 33.70 -14.27 -32.95
C SER A 332 32.70 -14.04 -31.82
N THR A 333 33.08 -13.21 -30.85
CA THR A 333 32.17 -12.68 -29.82
C THR A 333 31.63 -11.33 -30.25
N CYS A 334 30.39 -11.03 -29.88
CA CYS A 334 29.84 -9.68 -30.02
C CYS A 334 30.22 -8.83 -28.80
N VAL A 335 30.43 -7.53 -29.01
CA VAL A 335 30.54 -6.51 -27.95
C VAL A 335 29.92 -5.23 -28.49
N LEU A 336 28.86 -4.72 -27.85
CA LEU A 336 28.20 -3.45 -28.19
C LEU A 336 27.82 -3.33 -29.69
N GLY A 337 27.16 -4.36 -30.22
CA GLY A 337 26.65 -4.45 -31.59
C GLY A 337 27.74 -4.71 -32.64
N VAL A 338 28.97 -4.98 -32.21
CA VAL A 338 30.11 -5.21 -33.11
C VAL A 338 30.71 -6.57 -32.86
N TRP A 339 30.73 -7.38 -33.92
CA TRP A 339 31.44 -8.65 -33.92
C TRP A 339 32.96 -8.42 -33.97
N GLY A 340 33.66 -9.00 -33.00
CA GLY A 340 35.11 -8.98 -32.92
C GLY A 340 35.82 -9.79 -34.02
N PRO A 341 37.18 -9.86 -33.96
CA PRO A 341 37.93 -10.73 -34.83
C PRO A 341 37.74 -12.20 -34.46
N CYS A 342 37.86 -13.09 -35.45
CA CYS A 342 37.81 -14.53 -35.26
C CYS A 342 38.96 -15.04 -34.40
N ARG A 343 38.61 -15.85 -33.39
CA ARG A 343 39.57 -16.46 -32.47
C ARG A 343 39.24 -17.92 -32.16
N ASP A 344 40.27 -18.66 -31.79
CA ASP A 344 40.17 -19.96 -31.13
C ASP A 344 41.17 -20.00 -29.96
N GLY A 345 40.72 -20.34 -28.75
CA GLY A 345 41.60 -20.42 -27.56
C GLY A 345 42.42 -19.17 -27.20
N GLY A 346 42.15 -18.00 -27.79
CA GLY A 346 42.91 -16.75 -27.61
C GLY A 346 43.75 -16.33 -28.82
N GLU A 347 44.01 -17.23 -29.76
CA GLU A 347 44.77 -16.98 -30.99
C GLU A 347 43.86 -16.42 -32.09
N ARG A 348 44.39 -15.51 -32.91
CA ARG A 348 43.64 -14.92 -34.03
C ARG A 348 43.62 -15.93 -35.19
N CYS A 349 42.45 -16.17 -35.76
CA CYS A 349 42.30 -16.96 -36.97
C CYS A 349 42.31 -16.04 -38.19
N ASP A 350 42.94 -16.47 -39.28
CA ASP A 350 42.85 -15.79 -40.56
C ASP A 350 41.56 -16.19 -41.29
N ASP A 351 40.82 -15.16 -41.74
CA ASP A 351 39.66 -15.28 -42.62
C ASP A 351 40.15 -15.72 -44.02
N ASP A 352 40.11 -17.02 -44.35
CA ASP A 352 40.04 -17.49 -45.75
C ASP A 352 38.61 -17.86 -46.11
#